data_AF-A0A0S8F7V9-F1
#
_entry.id   AF-A0A0S8F7V9-F1
#
_cell.length_a   1.000
_cell.length_b   1.000
_cell.length_c   1.000
_cell.angle_alpha   90.00
_cell.angle_beta   90.00
_cell.angle_gamma   90.00
#
_symmetry.space_group_name_H-M   'P 1'
#
loop_
_entity.id
_entity.type
_entity.pdbx_description
1 polymer ?
#
loop_
_entity_poly.entity_id
_entity_poly.type
_entity_poly.pdbx_seq_one_letter_code
_entity_poly.pdbx_strand_id
1 'polypeptide(L)'
;MASGHSTELKRHRVLSRMFAYLVFAAIVLATAYSAPALPAWIPHTLAALAVAGFPLALIILLASAKRMVAIESRPSETTPALQAPPPVAADRPLRLAVLPLDDAGDDPVHARFADGFTEEILNLLWGTGRVPLASQTSCFALRGKHADPKSVAERLHASHMIDGSLKRSPEKLVLEIQLRETGTGAQLWSEHYEWMPEEIFAIQEQIIRHVGSALDIELNADARRYATTADPQAYEAYLTGRGYFLKGALADLAHAVMLFSQATESDPQFVRAWVDLAETYALQVIYFEGSDAERKAAHVASEKALALAPDRGDVHAARGITHLASEEYEDAVTECDRAIELDPTLWKAYYNYARASYHQGQMERAVELFEKAASVNPGDYQSLLLAAPIYKRMGDEEAFEKVAREGVIRAESYLADYPDNHRAYYLGAGALLGLGERDRAFEWAERALAIDPSDPSIRYNMGCFYAKAGENDKAFECLHDSITSRSWIENDPDLDPIREDPRFQRLLDSLE
;
A
#
# COMPACT_ATOMS: atom_id res chain seq x y z
N MET A 1 41.84 12.27 -6.95
CA MET A 1 42.46 10.93 -6.99
C MET A 1 41.45 9.79 -6.81
N ALA A 2 40.24 9.88 -7.41
CA ALA A 2 39.17 8.87 -7.24
C ALA A 2 38.84 8.06 -8.52
N SER A 3 39.59 8.25 -9.62
CA SER A 3 39.32 7.58 -10.90
C SER A 3 39.87 6.15 -11.01
N GLY A 4 40.72 5.71 -10.08
CA GLY A 4 41.37 4.39 -10.13
C GLY A 4 40.52 3.23 -9.60
N HIS A 5 39.63 3.47 -8.62
CA HIS A 5 38.84 2.40 -7.98
C HIS A 5 37.70 1.87 -8.88
N SER A 6 37.11 2.74 -9.72
CA SER A 6 36.03 2.36 -10.66
C SER A 6 36.51 1.38 -11.74
N THR A 7 37.76 1.53 -12.20
CA THR A 7 38.33 0.70 -13.28
C THR A 7 38.69 -0.71 -12.80
N GLU A 8 39.12 -0.87 -11.55
CA GLU A 8 39.40 -2.19 -10.97
C GLU A 8 38.13 -3.00 -10.68
N LEU A 9 37.09 -2.37 -10.12
CA LEU A 9 35.79 -3.01 -9.90
C LEU A 9 35.14 -3.47 -11.22
N LYS A 10 35.28 -2.67 -12.30
CA LYS A 10 34.81 -3.01 -13.66
C LYS A 10 35.58 -4.21 -14.24
N ARG A 11 36.91 -4.28 -14.05
CA ARG A 11 37.72 -5.45 -14.43
C ARG A 11 37.29 -6.71 -13.70
N HIS A 12 37.01 -6.61 -12.40
CA HIS A 12 36.62 -7.76 -11.58
C HIS A 12 35.28 -8.37 -12.02
N ARG A 13 34.29 -7.54 -12.40
CA ARG A 13 32.97 -8.02 -12.87
C ARG A 13 33.03 -8.72 -14.23
N VAL A 14 33.83 -8.20 -15.17
CA VAL A 14 34.03 -8.84 -16.48
C VAL A 14 34.76 -10.17 -16.32
N LEU A 15 35.81 -10.21 -15.49
CA LEU A 15 36.56 -11.43 -15.19
C LEU A 15 35.68 -12.48 -14.50
N SER A 16 34.82 -12.08 -13.55
CA SER A 16 33.91 -12.99 -12.85
C SER A 16 32.87 -13.61 -13.80
N ARG A 17 32.33 -12.85 -14.75
CA ARG A 17 31.36 -13.35 -15.73
C ARG A 17 32.01 -14.23 -16.80
N MET A 18 33.23 -13.91 -17.22
CA MET A 18 34.03 -14.79 -18.08
C MET A 18 34.33 -16.13 -17.39
N PHE A 19 34.68 -16.10 -16.10
CA PHE A 19 34.92 -17.30 -15.31
C PHE A 19 33.65 -18.16 -15.21
N ALA A 20 32.50 -17.56 -14.93
CA ALA A 20 31.22 -18.28 -14.89
C ALA A 20 30.87 -18.96 -16.21
N TYR A 21 31.10 -18.28 -17.35
CA TYR A 21 30.89 -18.88 -18.68
C TYR A 21 31.81 -20.08 -18.92
N LEU A 22 33.09 -19.98 -18.58
CA LEU A 22 34.06 -21.07 -18.74
C LEU A 22 33.71 -22.28 -17.85
N VAL A 23 33.28 -22.03 -16.61
CA VAL A 23 32.82 -23.09 -15.69
C VAL A 23 31.58 -23.78 -16.23
N PHE A 24 30.58 -23.02 -16.69
CA PHE A 24 29.36 -23.59 -17.28
C PHE A 24 29.66 -24.42 -18.52
N ALA A 25 30.47 -23.89 -19.45
CA ALA A 25 30.89 -24.62 -20.64
C ALA A 25 31.63 -25.92 -20.28
N ALA A 26 32.52 -25.89 -19.29
CA ALA A 26 33.23 -27.07 -18.82
C ALA A 26 32.30 -28.13 -18.22
N ILE A 27 31.28 -27.73 -17.45
CA ILE A 27 30.27 -28.64 -16.89
C ILE A 27 29.45 -29.28 -18.02
N VAL A 28 28.96 -28.49 -18.99
CA VAL A 28 28.20 -29.00 -20.13
C VAL A 28 29.03 -29.98 -20.98
N LEU A 29 30.31 -29.67 -21.21
CA LEU A 29 31.23 -30.57 -21.92
C LEU A 29 31.51 -31.85 -21.13
N ALA A 30 31.79 -31.75 -19.82
CA ALA A 30 32.06 -32.91 -18.97
C ALA A 30 30.85 -33.85 -18.89
N THR A 31 29.65 -33.30 -18.72
CA THR A 31 28.40 -34.08 -18.70
C THR A 31 28.16 -34.76 -20.05
N ALA A 32 28.32 -34.05 -21.17
CA ALA A 32 28.16 -34.62 -22.51
C ALA A 32 29.17 -35.75 -22.83
N TYR A 33 30.44 -35.62 -22.41
CA TYR A 33 31.46 -36.67 -22.61
C TYR A 33 31.30 -37.87 -21.67
N SER A 34 30.64 -37.68 -20.51
CA SER A 34 30.37 -38.76 -19.55
C SER A 34 29.08 -39.55 -19.83
N ALA A 35 28.23 -39.09 -20.77
CA ALA A 35 26.94 -39.70 -21.06
C ALA A 35 27.07 -40.87 -22.06
N PRO A 36 26.81 -42.13 -21.66
CA PRO A 36 27.07 -43.31 -22.49
C PRO A 36 26.10 -43.51 -23.67
N ALA A 37 25.06 -42.67 -23.78
CA ALA A 37 24.00 -42.80 -24.77
C ALA A 37 24.00 -41.70 -25.87
N LEU A 38 24.94 -40.74 -25.83
CA LEU A 38 24.98 -39.68 -26.83
C LEU A 38 25.78 -40.11 -28.07
N PRO A 39 25.24 -39.89 -29.28
CA PRO A 39 26.01 -39.99 -30.51
C PRO A 39 27.33 -39.20 -30.45
N ALA A 40 28.41 -39.78 -30.97
CA ALA A 40 29.75 -39.20 -30.90
C ALA A 40 29.88 -37.79 -31.49
N TRP A 41 28.96 -37.35 -32.36
CA TRP A 41 28.96 -35.99 -32.91
C TRP A 41 28.50 -34.92 -31.92
N ILE A 42 27.69 -35.27 -30.90
CA ILE A 42 27.11 -34.30 -29.95
C ILE A 42 28.15 -33.63 -29.04
N PRO A 43 29.10 -34.35 -28.42
CA PRO A 43 30.16 -33.70 -27.64
C PRO A 43 31.04 -32.77 -28.50
N HIS A 44 31.29 -33.15 -29.75
CA HIS A 44 32.12 -32.37 -30.68
C HIS A 44 31.40 -31.10 -31.15
N THR A 45 30.09 -31.15 -31.41
CA THR A 45 29.30 -29.96 -31.74
C THR A 45 29.16 -29.02 -30.54
N LEU A 46 28.98 -29.55 -29.32
CA LEU A 46 28.98 -28.74 -28.10
C LEU A 46 30.35 -28.07 -27.84
N ALA A 47 31.45 -28.78 -28.10
CA ALA A 47 32.80 -28.19 -28.04
C ALA A 47 32.97 -27.05 -29.04
N ALA A 48 32.55 -27.27 -30.30
CA ALA A 48 32.61 -26.25 -31.34
C ALA A 48 31.75 -25.03 -31.00
N LEU A 49 30.54 -25.23 -30.46
CA LEU A 49 29.65 -24.16 -30.02
C LEU A 49 30.21 -23.38 -28.82
N ALA A 50 30.85 -24.04 -27.86
CA ALA A 50 31.48 -23.36 -26.72
C ALA A 50 32.64 -22.46 -27.17
N VAL A 51 33.47 -22.94 -28.11
CA VAL A 51 34.60 -22.19 -28.68
C VAL A 51 34.10 -21.04 -29.56
N ALA A 52 33.09 -21.26 -30.39
CA ALA A 52 32.50 -20.23 -31.26
C ALA A 52 31.65 -19.21 -30.49
N GLY A 53 30.99 -19.63 -29.40
CA GLY A 53 30.17 -18.79 -28.54
C GLY A 53 30.98 -17.85 -27.65
N PHE A 54 32.22 -18.21 -27.31
CA PHE A 54 33.10 -17.39 -26.47
C PHE A 54 33.40 -15.99 -27.05
N PRO A 55 33.81 -15.81 -28.32
CA PRO A 55 34.01 -14.48 -28.89
C PRO A 55 32.71 -13.69 -28.99
N LEU A 56 31.56 -14.34 -29.24
CA LEU A 56 30.26 -13.66 -29.26
C LEU A 56 29.85 -13.18 -27.86
N ALA A 57 30.00 -14.03 -26.84
CA ALA A 57 29.75 -13.67 -25.44
C ALA A 57 30.68 -12.53 -24.98
N LEU A 58 31.96 -12.55 -25.39
CA LEU A 58 32.92 -11.50 -25.10
C LEU A 58 32.53 -10.17 -25.78
N ILE A 59 32.06 -10.20 -27.02
CA ILE A 59 31.57 -9.01 -27.74
C ILE A 59 30.34 -8.43 -27.04
N ILE A 60 29.37 -9.27 -26.62
CA ILE A 60 28.17 -8.84 -25.89
C ILE A 60 28.55 -8.24 -24.52
N LEU A 61 29.50 -8.85 -23.80
CA LEU A 61 30.00 -8.33 -22.52
C LEU A 61 30.76 -7.00 -22.68
N LEU A 62 31.55 -6.85 -23.74
CA LEU A 62 32.25 -5.60 -24.05
C LEU A 62 31.30 -4.52 -24.55
N ALA A 63 30.24 -4.87 -25.29
CA ALA A 63 29.21 -3.96 -25.76
C ALA A 63 28.32 -3.44 -24.61
N SER A 64 27.95 -4.30 -23.67
CA SER A 64 27.23 -3.91 -22.45
C SER A 64 28.08 -3.04 -21.52
N ALA A 65 29.38 -3.35 -21.37
CA ALA A 65 30.31 -2.50 -20.64
C ALA A 65 30.50 -1.11 -21.29
N LYS A 66 30.53 -1.03 -22.63
CA LYS A 66 30.57 0.25 -23.37
C LYS A 66 29.25 1.04 -23.27
N ARG A 67 28.09 0.36 -23.23
CA ARG A 67 26.78 1.02 -23.02
C ARG A 67 26.63 1.62 -21.62
N MET A 68 27.12 0.96 -20.56
CA MET A 68 27.16 1.56 -19.22
C MET A 68 28.05 2.82 -19.16
N VAL A 69 29.18 2.84 -19.88
CA VAL A 69 30.05 4.04 -19.95
C VAL A 69 29.39 5.17 -20.74
N ALA A 70 28.61 4.86 -21.78
CA ALA A 70 27.84 5.85 -22.53
C ALA A 70 26.68 6.45 -21.73
N ILE A 71 26.14 5.72 -20.74
CA ILE A 71 25.14 6.23 -19.78
C ILE A 71 25.80 7.10 -18.70
N GLU A 72 27.01 6.75 -18.23
CA GLU A 72 27.80 7.56 -17.28
C GLU A 72 28.40 8.85 -17.89
N SER A 73 28.44 9.00 -19.24
CA SER A 73 29.14 10.10 -19.91
C SER A 73 28.31 10.87 -20.94
N ARG A 74 27.00 10.66 -21.01
CA ARG A 74 26.12 11.62 -21.70
C ARG A 74 26.14 12.93 -20.89
N PRO A 75 26.53 14.07 -21.49
CA PRO A 75 26.24 15.35 -20.88
C PRO A 75 24.72 15.44 -20.76
N SER A 76 24.19 15.61 -19.55
CA SER A 76 22.82 16.10 -19.38
C SER A 76 22.70 17.34 -20.26
N GLU A 77 21.79 17.32 -21.25
CA GLU A 77 21.40 18.56 -21.91
C GLU A 77 20.86 19.46 -20.81
N THR A 78 21.71 20.39 -20.38
CA THR A 78 21.37 21.35 -19.35
C THR A 78 20.42 22.33 -20.01
N THR A 79 19.13 22.11 -19.83
CA THR A 79 18.11 23.13 -20.11
C THR A 79 18.60 24.42 -19.45
N PRO A 80 18.65 25.57 -20.16
CA PRO A 80 19.19 26.80 -19.60
C PRO A 80 18.41 27.14 -18.33
N ALA A 81 19.14 27.20 -17.21
CA ALA A 81 18.62 27.62 -15.93
C ALA A 81 18.01 29.02 -16.08
N LEU A 82 16.67 29.10 -16.06
CA LEU A 82 15.98 30.34 -15.75
C LEU A 82 16.49 30.77 -14.38
N GLN A 83 17.06 31.97 -14.30
CA GLN A 83 17.60 32.53 -13.06
C GLN A 83 16.55 32.40 -11.96
N ALA A 84 16.88 31.63 -10.93
CA ALA A 84 16.07 31.51 -9.75
C ALA A 84 15.90 32.90 -9.11
N PRO A 85 14.67 33.32 -8.74
CA PRO A 85 14.51 34.46 -7.86
C PRO A 85 15.28 34.22 -6.54
N PRO A 86 15.76 35.28 -5.86
CA PRO A 86 16.55 35.13 -4.65
C PRO A 86 15.80 34.29 -3.61
N PRO A 87 16.50 33.47 -2.80
CA PRO A 87 15.87 32.56 -1.86
C PRO A 87 15.17 33.40 -0.78
N VAL A 88 13.85 33.47 -0.86
CA VAL A 88 13.03 33.79 0.30
C VAL A 88 13.01 32.50 1.10
N ALA A 89 13.84 32.43 2.15
CA ALA A 89 13.91 31.29 3.03
C ALA A 89 12.51 30.86 3.46
N ALA A 90 12.07 29.67 3.04
CA ALA A 90 10.87 29.06 3.55
C ALA A 90 11.13 28.68 5.02
N ASP A 91 10.54 29.44 5.94
CA ASP A 91 10.55 29.25 7.40
C ASP A 91 9.79 27.97 7.84
N ARG A 92 9.72 26.94 6.97
CA ARG A 92 8.98 25.71 7.20
C ARG A 92 9.94 24.53 7.32
N PRO A 93 9.81 23.69 8.36
CA PRO A 93 10.62 22.49 8.49
C PRO A 93 10.38 21.54 7.30
N LEU A 94 11.41 20.77 6.95
CA LEU A 94 11.33 19.82 5.84
C LEU A 94 10.19 18.83 6.06
N ARG A 95 9.25 18.85 5.13
CA ARG A 95 8.20 17.84 4.93
C ARG A 95 7.98 17.68 3.43
N LEU A 96 8.03 16.43 2.98
CA LEU A 96 7.98 16.07 1.56
C LEU A 96 6.65 15.39 1.22
N ALA A 97 5.96 15.87 0.21
CA ALA A 97 4.80 15.21 -0.38
C ALA A 97 5.20 14.46 -1.65
N VAL A 98 4.62 13.28 -1.90
CA VAL A 98 4.81 12.52 -3.14
C VAL A 98 3.45 12.37 -3.80
N LEU A 99 3.18 13.18 -4.82
CA LEU A 99 1.89 13.18 -5.49
C LEU A 99 1.76 12.00 -6.46
N PRO A 100 0.52 11.54 -6.72
CA PRO A 100 0.28 10.58 -7.78
C PRO A 100 0.89 11.03 -9.09
N LEU A 101 1.66 10.15 -9.70
CA LEU A 101 2.16 10.36 -11.05
C LEU A 101 0.98 10.42 -12.01
N ASP A 102 0.96 11.45 -12.84
CA ASP A 102 -0.03 11.57 -13.90
C ASP A 102 0.15 10.41 -14.89
N ASP A 103 -0.96 9.75 -15.23
CA ASP A 103 -0.98 8.90 -16.40
C ASP A 103 -1.30 9.78 -17.61
N ALA A 104 -0.44 9.75 -18.61
CA ALA A 104 -0.64 10.49 -19.84
C ALA A 104 -1.41 9.68 -20.90
N GLY A 105 -1.99 8.53 -20.53
CA GLY A 105 -2.93 7.74 -21.31
C GLY A 105 -4.30 7.57 -20.63
N ASP A 106 -5.28 7.06 -21.40
CA ASP A 106 -6.67 6.81 -20.94
C ASP A 106 -6.89 5.36 -20.44
N ASP A 107 -5.83 4.60 -20.14
CA ASP A 107 -5.95 3.20 -19.71
C ASP A 107 -6.04 3.08 -18.17
N PRO A 108 -7.18 2.62 -17.61
CA PRO A 108 -7.33 2.46 -16.15
C PRO A 108 -6.24 1.59 -15.50
N VAL A 109 -5.69 0.60 -16.22
CA VAL A 109 -4.64 -0.29 -15.68
C VAL A 109 -3.32 0.46 -15.54
N HIS A 110 -3.00 1.36 -16.47
CA HIS A 110 -1.78 2.18 -16.41
C HIS A 110 -1.84 3.17 -15.26
N ALA A 111 -2.98 3.83 -15.06
CA ALA A 111 -3.19 4.69 -13.91
C ALA A 111 -2.97 3.94 -12.58
N ARG A 112 -3.41 2.68 -12.48
CA ARG A 112 -3.21 1.86 -11.27
C ARG A 112 -1.75 1.45 -11.07
N PHE A 113 -1.02 1.19 -12.14
CA PHE A 113 0.43 0.99 -12.06
C PHE A 113 1.15 2.26 -11.56
N ALA A 114 0.80 3.43 -12.08
CA ALA A 114 1.36 4.71 -11.62
C ALA A 114 1.06 4.98 -10.14
N ASP A 115 -0.14 4.61 -9.68
CA ASP A 115 -0.56 4.70 -8.29
C ASP A 115 0.31 3.82 -7.38
N GLY A 116 0.47 2.53 -7.73
CA GLY A 116 1.33 1.64 -6.97
C GLY A 116 2.81 2.04 -7.01
N PHE A 117 3.30 2.54 -8.14
CA PHE A 117 4.68 3.04 -8.24
C PHE A 117 4.89 4.28 -7.36
N THR A 118 3.92 5.19 -7.33
CA THR A 118 3.94 6.36 -6.44
C THR A 118 4.00 5.93 -4.97
N GLU A 119 3.15 4.99 -4.57
CA GLU A 119 3.18 4.40 -3.23
C GLU A 119 4.54 3.80 -2.90
N GLU A 120 5.14 3.08 -3.86
CA GLU A 120 6.43 2.44 -3.64
C GLU A 120 7.57 3.44 -3.44
N ILE A 121 7.60 4.55 -4.20
CA ILE A 121 8.57 5.62 -3.96
C ILE A 121 8.40 6.22 -2.56
N LEU A 122 7.15 6.45 -2.14
CA LEU A 122 6.85 6.95 -0.80
C LEU A 122 7.35 5.96 0.28
N ASN A 123 7.10 4.67 0.11
CA ASN A 123 7.54 3.62 1.04
C ASN A 123 9.07 3.51 1.12
N LEU A 124 9.76 3.61 -0.02
CA LEU A 124 11.22 3.60 -0.05
C LEU A 124 11.81 4.83 0.63
N LEU A 125 11.21 6.02 0.45
CA LEU A 125 11.60 7.23 1.17
C LEU A 125 11.35 7.09 2.68
N TRP A 126 10.19 6.56 3.06
CA TRP A 126 9.81 6.34 4.46
C TRP A 126 10.80 5.39 5.15
N GLY A 127 11.15 4.29 4.47
CA GLY A 127 12.09 3.28 4.96
C GLY A 127 13.51 3.80 5.22
N THR A 128 13.87 4.98 4.70
CA THR A 128 15.16 5.61 5.05
C THR A 128 15.16 6.20 6.46
N GLY A 129 14.00 6.58 7.01
CA GLY A 129 13.87 7.27 8.29
C GLY A 129 14.51 8.66 8.34
N ARG A 130 14.82 9.26 7.19
CA ARG A 130 15.56 10.55 7.10
C ARG A 130 14.71 11.72 6.64
N VAL A 131 13.59 11.49 5.97
CA VAL A 131 12.74 12.54 5.40
C VAL A 131 11.34 12.44 5.99
N PRO A 132 10.83 13.49 6.67
CA PRO A 132 9.44 13.54 7.08
C PRO A 132 8.51 13.60 5.86
N LEU A 133 7.57 12.66 5.76
CA LEU A 133 6.65 12.56 4.63
C LEU A 133 5.25 13.05 5.00
N ALA A 134 4.57 13.67 4.04
CA ALA A 134 3.12 13.83 4.11
C ALA A 134 2.44 12.45 3.98
N SER A 135 1.23 12.33 4.55
CA SER A 135 0.47 11.09 4.45
C SER A 135 0.28 10.68 2.99
N GLN A 136 0.50 9.40 2.69
CA GLN A 136 0.27 8.83 1.37
C GLN A 136 -1.13 9.12 0.91
N THR A 137 -2.11 8.82 1.77
CA THR A 137 -3.49 9.10 1.45
C THR A 137 -3.57 10.56 1.05
N SER A 138 -3.14 11.52 1.91
CA SER A 138 -3.25 12.99 1.70
C SER A 138 -2.68 13.45 0.36
N CYS A 139 -1.59 12.85 -0.08
CA CYS A 139 -1.02 13.13 -1.39
C CYS A 139 -1.95 12.69 -2.54
N PHE A 140 -2.58 11.50 -2.42
CA PHE A 140 -3.48 10.94 -3.44
C PHE A 140 -4.80 11.71 -3.61
N ALA A 141 -5.25 12.43 -2.58
CA ALA A 141 -6.42 13.31 -2.63
C ALA A 141 -6.28 14.53 -3.54
N LEU A 142 -5.03 14.89 -3.88
CA LEU A 142 -4.72 16.02 -4.74
C LEU A 142 -4.71 15.66 -6.24
N ARG A 143 -5.02 14.40 -6.59
CA ARG A 143 -5.09 13.95 -7.99
C ARG A 143 -5.99 14.85 -8.85
N GLY A 144 -5.51 15.18 -10.05
CA GLY A 144 -6.27 15.93 -11.07
C GLY A 144 -6.55 17.40 -10.72
N LYS A 145 -6.29 17.83 -9.48
CA LYS A 145 -6.46 19.21 -9.04
C LYS A 145 -5.17 19.97 -9.26
N HIS A 146 -4.72 20.09 -10.53
CA HIS A 146 -3.51 20.84 -10.97
C HIS A 146 -2.66 21.23 -9.78
N ALA A 147 -1.93 20.27 -9.20
CA ALA A 147 -1.47 20.35 -7.81
C ALA A 147 -0.40 21.42 -7.69
N ASP A 148 -0.88 22.66 -7.64
CA ASP A 148 -0.11 23.86 -7.63
C ASP A 148 0.70 23.82 -6.33
N PRO A 149 2.01 24.10 -6.39
CA PRO A 149 2.89 24.11 -5.24
C PRO A 149 2.25 24.76 -3.99
N LYS A 150 1.47 25.83 -4.17
CA LYS A 150 0.78 26.51 -3.08
C LYS A 150 -0.31 25.65 -2.41
N SER A 151 -1.15 24.97 -3.19
CA SER A 151 -2.19 24.09 -2.65
C SER A 151 -1.58 22.92 -1.87
N VAL A 152 -0.46 22.38 -2.36
CA VAL A 152 0.30 21.33 -1.66
C VAL A 152 0.88 21.87 -0.35
N ALA A 153 1.44 23.09 -0.36
CA ALA A 153 1.96 23.74 0.83
C ALA A 153 0.89 24.00 1.90
N GLU A 154 -0.31 24.36 1.48
CA GLU A 154 -1.43 24.71 2.36
C GLU A 154 -2.08 23.46 2.98
N ARG A 155 -2.40 22.45 2.16
CA ARG A 155 -3.14 21.27 2.59
C ARG A 155 -2.27 20.23 3.27
N LEU A 156 -1.08 19.96 2.73
CA LEU A 156 -0.21 18.88 3.23
C LEU A 156 0.82 19.37 4.24
N HIS A 157 0.87 20.70 4.48
CA HIS A 157 1.94 21.38 5.20
C HIS A 157 3.34 20.99 4.69
N ALA A 158 3.43 20.60 3.42
CA ALA A 158 4.66 20.14 2.82
C ALA A 158 5.47 21.34 2.34
N SER A 159 6.76 21.37 2.68
CA SER A 159 7.74 22.34 2.16
C SER A 159 8.23 21.98 0.76
N HIS A 160 8.15 20.70 0.40
CA HIS A 160 8.68 20.13 -0.83
C HIS A 160 7.67 19.13 -1.40
N MET A 161 7.66 18.99 -2.71
CA MET A 161 6.80 18.03 -3.41
C MET A 161 7.54 17.31 -4.52
N ILE A 162 7.24 16.03 -4.68
CA ILE A 162 7.54 15.23 -5.86
C ILE A 162 6.27 15.07 -6.66
N ASP A 163 6.33 15.37 -7.95
CA ASP A 163 5.30 15.08 -8.93
C ASP A 163 5.93 14.68 -10.26
N GLY A 164 5.11 14.26 -11.22
CA GLY A 164 5.60 13.71 -12.46
C GLY A 164 4.54 12.99 -13.28
N SER A 165 4.95 12.39 -14.38
CA SER A 165 4.12 11.52 -15.20
C SER A 165 4.79 10.19 -15.47
N LEU A 166 4.01 9.12 -15.53
CA LEU A 166 4.49 7.78 -15.84
C LEU A 166 3.69 7.22 -17.01
N LYS A 167 4.39 6.95 -18.13
CA LYS A 167 3.82 6.28 -19.29
C LYS A 167 4.32 4.85 -19.35
N ARG A 168 3.37 3.93 -19.57
CA ARG A 168 3.66 2.52 -19.75
C ARG A 168 3.45 2.07 -21.18
N SER A 169 4.39 1.27 -21.69
CA SER A 169 4.23 0.48 -22.90
C SER A 169 4.87 -0.90 -22.69
N PRO A 170 4.58 -1.91 -23.53
CA PRO A 170 5.12 -3.26 -23.34
C PRO A 170 6.65 -3.35 -23.37
N GLU A 171 7.34 -2.43 -24.05
CA GLU A 171 8.79 -2.48 -24.24
C GLU A 171 9.56 -1.44 -23.42
N LYS A 172 8.86 -0.41 -22.91
CA LYS A 172 9.48 0.70 -22.19
C LYS A 172 8.51 1.38 -21.24
N LEU A 173 9.05 1.83 -20.12
CA LEU A 173 8.41 2.77 -19.21
C LEU A 173 9.11 4.12 -19.35
N VAL A 174 8.34 5.19 -19.36
CA VAL A 174 8.85 6.56 -19.45
C VAL A 174 8.36 7.34 -18.23
N LEU A 175 9.30 7.74 -17.38
CA LEU A 175 9.02 8.55 -16.19
C LEU A 175 9.61 9.94 -16.37
N GLU A 176 8.75 10.94 -16.23
CA GLU A 176 9.15 12.31 -15.96
C GLU A 176 8.88 12.57 -14.49
N ILE A 177 9.91 12.95 -13.73
CA ILE A 177 9.77 13.18 -12.28
C ILE A 177 10.54 14.42 -11.88
N GLN A 178 10.03 15.15 -10.91
CA GLN A 178 10.66 16.38 -10.43
C GLN A 178 10.42 16.59 -8.94
N LEU A 179 11.35 17.32 -8.32
CA LEU A 179 11.27 17.81 -6.95
C LEU A 179 11.17 19.33 -6.99
N ARG A 180 10.15 19.88 -6.33
CA ARG A 180 9.92 21.32 -6.25
C ARG A 180 9.76 21.79 -4.81
N GLU A 181 10.18 23.01 -4.54
CA GLU A 181 9.83 23.74 -3.33
C GLU A 181 8.39 24.26 -3.45
N THR A 182 7.56 24.02 -2.43
CA THR A 182 6.13 24.34 -2.50
C THR A 182 5.83 25.83 -2.30
N GLY A 183 6.69 26.54 -1.56
CA GLY A 183 6.51 27.96 -1.25
C GLY A 183 6.82 28.89 -2.42
N THR A 184 7.85 28.57 -3.20
CA THR A 184 8.31 29.38 -4.34
C THR A 184 7.92 28.79 -5.69
N GLY A 185 7.59 27.50 -5.73
CA GLY A 185 7.44 26.73 -6.97
C GLY A 185 8.78 26.40 -7.65
N ALA A 186 9.92 26.71 -7.01
CA ALA A 186 11.24 26.47 -7.60
C ALA A 186 11.48 24.97 -7.81
N GLN A 187 11.89 24.61 -9.03
CA GLN A 187 12.31 23.26 -9.36
C GLN A 187 13.74 23.04 -8.87
N LEU A 188 13.90 22.12 -7.92
CA LEU A 188 15.20 21.76 -7.35
C LEU A 188 15.88 20.67 -8.18
N TRP A 189 15.08 19.77 -8.74
CA TRP A 189 15.54 18.65 -9.54
C TRP A 189 14.44 18.19 -10.49
N SER A 190 14.82 17.71 -11.67
CA SER A 190 13.92 17.01 -12.59
C SER A 190 14.75 16.07 -13.43
N GLU A 191 14.21 14.88 -13.69
CA GLU A 191 14.81 13.88 -14.55
C GLU A 191 13.76 13.25 -15.47
N HIS A 192 14.26 12.82 -16.62
CA HIS A 192 13.53 12.03 -17.59
C HIS A 192 14.21 10.67 -17.69
N TYR A 193 13.47 9.62 -17.38
CA TYR A 193 13.96 8.26 -17.49
C TYR A 193 13.18 7.49 -18.53
N GLU A 194 13.91 6.79 -19.40
CA GLU A 194 13.36 5.76 -20.26
C GLU A 194 14.02 4.44 -19.88
N TRP A 195 13.20 3.48 -19.47
CA TRP A 195 13.72 2.24 -18.93
C TRP A 195 12.98 1.00 -19.40
N MET A 196 13.71 -0.11 -19.40
CA MET A 196 13.11 -1.42 -19.56
C MET A 196 12.57 -1.90 -18.20
N PRO A 197 11.46 -2.66 -18.16
CA PRO A 197 10.88 -3.13 -16.89
C PRO A 197 11.89 -3.78 -15.93
N GLU A 198 12.92 -4.45 -16.46
CA GLU A 198 13.99 -5.10 -15.68
C GLU A 198 14.85 -4.13 -14.85
N GLU A 199 14.81 -2.84 -15.17
CA GLU A 199 15.60 -1.79 -14.53
C GLU A 199 14.84 -1.08 -13.39
N ILE A 200 13.57 -1.43 -13.15
CA ILE A 200 12.67 -0.73 -12.22
C ILE A 200 13.29 -0.48 -10.83
N PHE A 201 13.96 -1.48 -10.24
CA PHE A 201 14.60 -1.34 -8.93
C PHE A 201 15.78 -0.37 -8.95
N ALA A 202 16.63 -0.45 -9.98
CA ALA A 202 17.81 0.40 -10.08
C ALA A 202 17.41 1.88 -10.16
N ILE A 203 16.27 2.13 -10.79
CA ILE A 203 15.73 3.46 -11.02
C ILE A 203 15.03 4.00 -9.78
N GLN A 204 14.23 3.17 -9.10
CA GLN A 204 13.69 3.55 -7.80
C GLN A 204 14.82 3.97 -6.85
N GLU A 205 15.90 3.20 -6.76
CA GLU A 205 17.07 3.58 -5.96
C GLU A 205 17.76 4.88 -6.45
N GLN A 206 17.82 5.11 -7.76
CA GLN A 206 18.34 6.37 -8.33
C GLN A 206 17.46 7.56 -7.95
N ILE A 207 16.14 7.43 -8.03
CA ILE A 207 15.18 8.46 -7.62
C ILE A 207 15.42 8.82 -6.15
N ILE A 208 15.48 7.82 -5.25
CA ILE A 208 15.74 8.05 -3.82
C ILE A 208 17.07 8.80 -3.60
N ARG A 209 18.15 8.40 -4.29
CA ARG A 209 19.45 9.08 -4.20
C ARG A 209 19.43 10.51 -4.74
N HIS A 210 18.76 10.75 -5.86
CA HIS A 210 18.66 12.08 -6.45
C HIS A 210 17.81 13.03 -5.59
N VAL A 211 16.70 12.54 -5.05
CA VAL A 211 15.90 13.28 -4.06
C VAL A 211 16.76 13.62 -2.85
N GLY A 212 17.53 12.67 -2.33
CA GLY A 212 18.48 12.92 -1.24
C GLY A 212 19.51 13.99 -1.58
N SER A 213 20.16 13.89 -2.74
CA SER A 213 21.14 14.88 -3.20
C SER A 213 20.55 16.27 -3.38
N ALA A 214 19.31 16.38 -3.88
CA ALA A 214 18.64 17.66 -4.08
C ALA A 214 18.18 18.31 -2.75
N LEU A 215 17.94 17.50 -1.73
CA LEU A 215 17.62 17.94 -0.37
C LEU A 215 18.84 18.08 0.55
N ASP A 216 20.04 17.76 0.07
CA ASP A 216 21.28 17.66 0.86
C ASP A 216 21.16 16.67 2.05
N ILE A 217 20.48 15.53 1.82
CA ILE A 217 20.28 14.45 2.78
C ILE A 217 20.75 13.13 2.18
N GLU A 218 21.59 12.40 2.91
CA GLU A 218 22.01 11.06 2.47
C GLU A 218 20.85 10.06 2.61
N LEU A 219 20.33 9.59 1.47
CA LEU A 219 19.26 8.59 1.39
C LEU A 219 19.79 7.31 0.75
N ASN A 220 19.67 6.21 1.48
CA ASN A 220 20.06 4.88 1.05
C ASN A 220 18.86 3.94 1.22
N ALA A 221 18.27 3.52 0.11
CA ALA A 221 17.20 2.52 0.07
C ALA A 221 17.64 1.31 -0.76
N ASP A 222 17.28 0.11 -0.33
CA ASP A 222 17.44 -1.12 -1.09
C ASP A 222 16.07 -1.60 -1.53
N ALA A 223 15.70 -1.25 -2.77
CA ALA A 223 14.39 -1.55 -3.31
C ALA A 223 14.13 -3.06 -3.40
N ARG A 224 15.18 -3.88 -3.61
CA ARG A 224 15.04 -5.34 -3.69
C ARG A 224 14.84 -5.97 -2.33
N ARG A 225 15.54 -5.47 -1.31
CA ARG A 225 15.31 -5.93 0.07
C ARG A 225 13.88 -5.63 0.52
N TYR A 226 13.33 -4.49 0.09
CA TYR A 226 11.95 -4.11 0.36
C TYR A 226 10.96 -4.93 -0.47
N ALA A 227 11.16 -5.05 -1.80
CA ALA A 227 10.29 -5.79 -2.70
C ALA A 227 10.30 -7.30 -2.46
N THR A 228 11.39 -7.91 -2.01
CA THR A 228 11.52 -9.37 -1.85
C THR A 228 11.32 -10.19 -3.13
N THR A 229 11.52 -9.56 -4.29
CA THR A 229 11.54 -10.22 -5.60
C THR A 229 12.64 -9.62 -6.48
N ALA A 230 13.15 -10.42 -7.42
CA ALA A 230 14.00 -9.95 -8.50
C ALA A 230 13.30 -10.07 -9.88
N ASP A 231 12.08 -10.59 -9.91
CA ASP A 231 11.26 -10.74 -11.12
C ASP A 231 10.52 -9.43 -11.42
N PRO A 232 10.87 -8.73 -12.51
CA PRO A 232 10.23 -7.47 -12.88
C PRO A 232 8.76 -7.63 -13.25
N GLN A 233 8.37 -8.77 -13.84
CA GLN A 233 6.97 -9.02 -14.22
C GLN A 233 6.11 -9.23 -12.98
N ALA A 234 6.61 -10.01 -12.02
CA ALA A 234 5.97 -10.18 -10.73
C ALA A 234 5.80 -8.83 -10.01
N TYR A 235 6.85 -8.02 -10.02
CA TYR A 235 6.84 -6.72 -9.36
C TYR A 235 5.91 -5.71 -10.03
N GLU A 236 5.84 -5.69 -11.36
CA GLU A 236 4.89 -4.85 -12.10
C GLU A 236 3.43 -5.22 -11.83
N ALA A 237 3.12 -6.52 -11.82
CA ALA A 237 1.80 -7.01 -11.43
C ALA A 237 1.47 -6.60 -9.98
N TYR A 238 2.42 -6.76 -9.07
CA TYR A 238 2.28 -6.34 -7.68
C TYR A 238 2.00 -4.84 -7.54
N LEU A 239 2.80 -3.96 -8.17
CA LEU A 239 2.58 -2.51 -8.12
C LEU A 239 1.21 -2.14 -8.72
N THR A 240 0.80 -2.78 -9.81
CA THR A 240 -0.53 -2.55 -10.37
C THR A 240 -1.62 -2.98 -9.38
N GLY A 241 -1.45 -4.13 -8.72
CA GLY A 241 -2.36 -4.63 -7.68
C GLY A 241 -2.46 -3.68 -6.47
N ARG A 242 -1.32 -3.11 -6.04
CA ARG A 242 -1.28 -2.06 -5.01
C ARG A 242 -2.12 -0.85 -5.37
N GLY A 243 -2.04 -0.37 -6.61
CA GLY A 243 -2.86 0.75 -7.08
C GLY A 243 -4.37 0.49 -6.98
N TYR A 244 -4.81 -0.74 -7.29
CA TYR A 244 -6.21 -1.15 -7.09
C TYR A 244 -6.55 -1.28 -5.60
N PHE A 245 -5.68 -1.90 -4.81
CA PHE A 245 -5.86 -2.05 -3.37
C PHE A 245 -6.10 -0.71 -2.65
N LEU A 246 -5.37 0.34 -3.04
CA LEU A 246 -5.52 1.69 -2.48
C LEU A 246 -6.92 2.32 -2.69
N LYS A 247 -7.70 1.85 -3.67
CA LYS A 247 -9.07 2.33 -3.90
C LYS A 247 -10.10 1.66 -2.98
N GLY A 248 -9.91 0.38 -2.69
CA GLY A 248 -10.65 -0.34 -1.65
C GLY A 248 -12.10 -0.71 -1.97
N ALA A 249 -12.68 -0.32 -3.11
CA ALA A 249 -14.00 -0.82 -3.51
C ALA A 249 -13.95 -2.32 -3.84
N LEU A 250 -15.06 -3.05 -3.70
CA LEU A 250 -15.10 -4.50 -3.93
C LEU A 250 -14.53 -4.90 -5.30
N ALA A 251 -14.92 -4.16 -6.35
CA ALA A 251 -14.42 -4.39 -7.70
C ALA A 251 -12.90 -4.15 -7.78
N ASP A 252 -12.36 -3.13 -7.11
CA ASP A 252 -10.92 -2.86 -7.08
C ASP A 252 -10.17 -3.94 -6.29
N LEU A 253 -10.70 -4.41 -5.14
CA LEU A 253 -10.11 -5.51 -4.38
C LEU A 253 -10.05 -6.81 -5.21
N ALA A 254 -11.08 -7.10 -6.02
CA ALA A 254 -11.07 -8.26 -6.91
C ALA A 254 -9.96 -8.16 -7.99
N HIS A 255 -9.73 -6.97 -8.55
CA HIS A 255 -8.59 -6.75 -9.46
C HIS A 255 -7.25 -6.87 -8.74
N ALA A 256 -7.15 -6.38 -7.50
CA ALA A 256 -5.96 -6.51 -6.68
C ALA A 256 -5.64 -7.99 -6.40
N VAL A 257 -6.62 -8.82 -6.05
CA VAL A 257 -6.48 -10.28 -5.90
C VAL A 257 -5.91 -10.91 -7.17
N MET A 258 -6.45 -10.59 -8.33
CA MET A 258 -5.98 -11.14 -9.61
C MET A 258 -4.51 -10.79 -9.86
N LEU A 259 -4.13 -9.54 -9.62
CA LEU A 259 -2.79 -9.04 -9.88
C LEU A 259 -1.76 -9.55 -8.86
N PHE A 260 -2.12 -9.63 -7.57
CA PHE A 260 -1.26 -10.25 -6.57
C PHE A 260 -1.12 -11.75 -6.80
N SER A 261 -2.18 -12.43 -7.22
CA SER A 261 -2.11 -13.85 -7.62
C SER A 261 -1.12 -14.03 -8.78
N GLN A 262 -1.24 -13.22 -9.83
CA GLN A 262 -0.28 -13.23 -10.95
C GLN A 262 1.16 -12.97 -10.48
N ALA A 263 1.37 -12.02 -9.56
CA ALA A 263 2.69 -11.75 -9.00
C ALA A 263 3.26 -12.99 -8.27
N THR A 264 2.44 -13.68 -7.47
CA THR A 264 2.86 -14.89 -6.75
C THR A 264 3.05 -16.12 -7.64
N GLU A 265 2.35 -16.20 -8.78
CA GLU A 265 2.54 -17.24 -9.79
C GLU A 265 3.85 -17.03 -10.56
N SER A 266 4.17 -15.77 -10.87
CA SER A 266 5.42 -15.38 -11.55
C SER A 266 6.63 -15.58 -10.64
N ASP A 267 6.56 -15.09 -9.39
CA ASP A 267 7.58 -15.32 -8.37
C ASP A 267 6.97 -15.86 -7.06
N PRO A 268 6.99 -17.19 -6.88
CA PRO A 268 6.50 -17.80 -5.64
C PRO A 268 7.26 -17.42 -4.37
N GLN A 269 8.44 -16.80 -4.47
CA GLN A 269 9.21 -16.33 -3.31
C GLN A 269 8.90 -14.87 -2.91
N PHE A 270 8.02 -14.19 -3.66
CA PHE A 270 7.67 -12.79 -3.43
C PHE A 270 6.78 -12.61 -2.19
N VAL A 271 7.41 -12.48 -1.02
CA VAL A 271 6.74 -12.43 0.29
C VAL A 271 5.66 -11.35 0.36
N ARG A 272 5.94 -10.12 -0.07
CA ARG A 272 4.96 -9.01 -0.01
C ARG A 272 3.72 -9.28 -0.85
N ALA A 273 3.84 -9.95 -1.99
CA ALA A 273 2.68 -10.30 -2.81
C ALA A 273 1.78 -11.32 -2.08
N TRP A 274 2.35 -12.30 -1.37
CA TRP A 274 1.58 -13.22 -0.53
C TRP A 274 0.91 -12.53 0.67
N VAL A 275 1.61 -11.60 1.32
CA VAL A 275 1.07 -10.78 2.43
C VAL A 275 -0.14 -9.97 1.95
N ASP A 276 0.02 -9.21 0.88
CA ASP A 276 -1.05 -8.35 0.35
C ASP A 276 -2.19 -9.17 -0.25
N LEU A 277 -1.91 -10.35 -0.84
CA LEU A 277 -2.95 -11.27 -1.31
C LEU A 277 -3.81 -11.78 -0.15
N ALA A 278 -3.19 -12.22 0.95
CA ALA A 278 -3.90 -12.67 2.14
C ALA A 278 -4.76 -11.56 2.75
N GLU A 279 -4.18 -10.36 2.90
CA GLU A 279 -4.90 -9.20 3.43
C GLU A 279 -6.08 -8.82 2.52
N THR A 280 -5.90 -8.84 1.20
CA THR A 280 -6.97 -8.48 0.26
C THR A 280 -8.15 -9.44 0.35
N TYR A 281 -7.91 -10.76 0.42
CA TYR A 281 -8.97 -11.73 0.65
C TYR A 281 -9.65 -11.53 2.01
N ALA A 282 -8.88 -11.28 3.07
CA ALA A 282 -9.44 -11.04 4.40
C ALA A 282 -10.33 -9.78 4.43
N LEU A 283 -9.94 -8.70 3.74
CA LEU A 283 -10.76 -7.49 3.60
C LEU A 283 -12.04 -7.75 2.80
N GLN A 284 -11.99 -8.55 1.74
CA GLN A 284 -13.20 -8.98 1.00
C GLN A 284 -14.17 -9.72 1.92
N VAL A 285 -13.66 -10.63 2.74
CA VAL A 285 -14.48 -11.36 3.73
C VAL A 285 -15.10 -10.42 4.76
N ILE A 286 -14.30 -9.53 5.35
CA ILE A 286 -14.73 -8.65 6.45
C ILE A 286 -15.75 -7.61 5.99
N TYR A 287 -15.60 -7.05 4.79
CA TYR A 287 -16.38 -5.88 4.37
C TYR A 287 -17.45 -6.17 3.31
N PHE A 288 -17.40 -7.33 2.66
CA PHE A 288 -18.26 -7.65 1.51
C PHE A 288 -18.82 -9.08 1.56
N GLU A 289 -18.91 -9.69 2.74
CA GLU A 289 -19.47 -11.03 2.94
C GLU A 289 -18.81 -12.11 2.06
N GLY A 290 -17.48 -12.13 2.03
CA GLY A 290 -16.71 -13.13 1.28
C GLY A 290 -17.11 -14.58 1.64
N SER A 291 -17.07 -15.44 0.63
CA SER A 291 -17.36 -16.86 0.72
C SER A 291 -16.28 -17.64 1.48
N ASP A 292 -16.59 -18.88 1.83
CA ASP A 292 -15.61 -19.83 2.40
C ASP A 292 -14.41 -20.05 1.48
N ALA A 293 -14.56 -19.83 0.16
CA ALA A 293 -13.45 -19.89 -0.77
C ALA A 293 -12.47 -18.72 -0.57
N GLU A 294 -12.96 -17.49 -0.37
CA GLU A 294 -12.10 -16.34 -0.05
C GLU A 294 -11.44 -16.52 1.33
N ARG A 295 -12.16 -17.01 2.36
CA ARG A 295 -11.55 -17.33 3.67
C ARG A 295 -10.40 -18.32 3.53
N LYS A 296 -10.64 -19.43 2.83
CA LYS A 296 -9.61 -20.45 2.59
C LYS A 296 -8.43 -19.89 1.79
N ALA A 297 -8.69 -19.05 0.78
CA ALA A 297 -7.64 -18.43 -0.02
C ALA A 297 -6.78 -17.47 0.83
N ALA A 298 -7.39 -16.71 1.74
CA ALA A 298 -6.67 -15.87 2.71
C ALA A 298 -5.73 -16.70 3.60
N HIS A 299 -6.21 -17.84 4.12
CA HIS A 299 -5.37 -18.77 4.89
C HIS A 299 -4.19 -19.28 4.09
N VAL A 300 -4.43 -19.82 2.89
CA VAL A 300 -3.38 -20.36 2.02
C VAL A 300 -2.31 -19.30 1.72
N ALA A 301 -2.71 -18.08 1.35
CA ALA A 301 -1.77 -17.00 1.06
C ALA A 301 -0.96 -16.61 2.31
N SER A 302 -1.61 -16.50 3.48
CA SER A 302 -0.94 -16.14 4.74
C SER A 302 0.04 -17.22 5.22
N GLU A 303 -0.26 -18.51 5.00
CA GLU A 303 0.64 -19.63 5.30
C GLU A 303 1.87 -19.62 4.38
N LYS A 304 1.70 -19.28 3.10
CA LYS A 304 2.82 -19.10 2.17
C LYS A 304 3.74 -17.97 2.60
N ALA A 305 3.18 -16.81 2.97
CA ALA A 305 3.96 -15.70 3.49
C ALA A 305 4.78 -16.10 4.74
N LEU A 306 4.16 -16.81 5.69
CA LEU A 306 4.83 -17.30 6.90
C LEU A 306 5.96 -18.28 6.61
N ALA A 307 5.73 -19.24 5.69
CA ALA A 307 6.75 -20.21 5.32
C ALA A 307 7.99 -19.56 4.68
N LEU A 308 7.82 -18.44 3.99
CA LEU A 308 8.90 -17.71 3.34
C LEU A 308 9.64 -16.75 4.28
N ALA A 309 8.94 -16.12 5.22
CA ALA A 309 9.52 -15.12 6.12
C ALA A 309 8.87 -15.12 7.52
N PRO A 310 9.19 -16.12 8.37
CA PRO A 310 8.57 -16.30 9.69
C PRO A 310 9.00 -15.29 10.76
N ASP A 311 9.93 -14.39 10.44
CA ASP A 311 10.49 -13.38 11.35
C ASP A 311 10.07 -11.95 10.98
N ARG A 312 9.04 -11.80 10.13
CA ARG A 312 8.52 -10.50 9.68
C ARG A 312 7.20 -10.15 10.35
N GLY A 313 7.12 -8.95 10.95
CA GLY A 313 5.92 -8.47 11.64
C GLY A 313 4.70 -8.34 10.72
N ASP A 314 4.88 -7.88 9.48
CA ASP A 314 3.79 -7.72 8.50
C ASP A 314 3.19 -9.06 8.04
N VAL A 315 4.00 -10.11 8.00
CA VAL A 315 3.53 -11.48 7.73
C VAL A 315 2.58 -11.96 8.82
N HIS A 316 2.96 -11.76 10.09
CA HIS A 316 2.12 -12.10 11.23
C HIS A 316 0.87 -11.20 11.31
N ALA A 317 0.96 -9.92 10.97
CA ALA A 317 -0.21 -9.04 10.92
C ALA A 317 -1.21 -9.46 9.83
N ALA A 318 -0.73 -9.92 8.67
CA ALA A 318 -1.59 -10.48 7.62
C ALA A 318 -2.27 -11.77 8.06
N ARG A 319 -1.59 -12.63 8.82
CA ARG A 319 -2.24 -13.80 9.46
C ARG A 319 -3.28 -13.38 10.49
N GLY A 320 -2.98 -12.36 11.30
CA GLY A 320 -3.92 -11.81 12.27
C GLY A 320 -5.24 -11.36 11.66
N ILE A 321 -5.21 -10.62 10.54
CA ILE A 321 -6.45 -10.22 9.84
C ILE A 321 -7.13 -11.40 9.14
N THR A 322 -6.38 -12.38 8.63
CA THR A 322 -6.94 -13.61 8.05
C THR A 322 -7.73 -14.41 9.09
N HIS A 323 -7.16 -14.67 10.26
CA HIS A 323 -7.87 -15.34 11.36
C HIS A 323 -9.08 -14.53 11.83
N LEU A 324 -8.95 -13.20 11.91
CA LEU A 324 -10.08 -12.32 12.24
C LEU A 324 -11.22 -12.42 11.22
N ALA A 325 -10.91 -12.53 9.92
CA ALA A 325 -11.91 -12.71 8.85
C ALA A 325 -12.60 -14.09 8.89
N SER A 326 -11.91 -15.09 9.44
CA SER A 326 -12.46 -16.43 9.69
C SER A 326 -13.09 -16.57 11.08
N GLU A 327 -13.21 -15.47 11.85
CA GLU A 327 -13.73 -15.45 13.22
C GLU A 327 -12.93 -16.32 14.22
N GLU A 328 -11.67 -16.63 13.87
CA GLU A 328 -10.71 -17.40 14.68
C GLU A 328 -9.95 -16.46 15.63
N TYR A 329 -10.68 -15.85 16.56
CA TYR A 329 -10.17 -14.71 17.32
C TYR A 329 -8.94 -15.04 18.19
N GLU A 330 -8.83 -16.25 18.74
CA GLU A 330 -7.68 -16.66 19.57
C GLU A 330 -6.38 -16.73 18.76
N ASP A 331 -6.46 -17.28 17.55
CA ASP A 331 -5.34 -17.32 16.61
C ASP A 331 -5.00 -15.92 16.11
N ALA A 332 -6.01 -15.08 15.83
CA ALA A 332 -5.81 -13.69 15.44
C ALA A 332 -5.02 -12.91 16.51
N VAL A 333 -5.36 -13.08 17.79
CA VAL A 333 -4.63 -12.47 18.91
C VAL A 333 -3.18 -12.95 18.97
N THR A 334 -2.95 -14.26 18.84
CA THR A 334 -1.60 -14.85 18.88
C THR A 334 -0.70 -14.29 17.78
N GLU A 335 -1.23 -14.21 16.56
CA GLU A 335 -0.49 -13.68 15.40
C GLU A 335 -0.27 -12.16 15.53
N CYS A 336 -1.25 -11.40 16.01
CA CYS A 336 -1.06 -9.96 16.21
C CYS A 336 -0.06 -9.65 17.32
N ASP A 337 -0.04 -10.43 18.41
CA ASP A 337 0.94 -10.29 19.49
C ASP A 337 2.36 -10.54 18.94
N ARG A 338 2.53 -11.60 18.16
CA ARG A 338 3.80 -11.89 17.49
C ARG A 338 4.22 -10.80 16.50
N ALA A 339 3.27 -10.21 15.77
CA ALA A 339 3.54 -9.08 14.89
C ALA A 339 4.07 -7.86 15.66
N ILE A 340 3.49 -7.56 16.83
CA ILE A 340 3.92 -6.45 17.71
C ILE A 340 5.31 -6.72 18.30
N GLU A 341 5.63 -7.96 18.68
CA GLU A 341 6.96 -8.33 19.15
C GLU A 341 8.04 -8.08 18.09
N LEU A 342 7.73 -8.36 16.83
CA LEU A 342 8.65 -8.21 15.69
C LEU A 342 8.74 -6.77 15.18
N ASP A 343 7.61 -6.06 15.17
CA ASP A 343 7.52 -4.65 14.78
C ASP A 343 6.52 -3.91 15.67
N PRO A 344 6.99 -3.23 16.74
CA PRO A 344 6.12 -2.50 17.65
C PRO A 344 5.55 -1.21 17.06
N THR A 345 5.92 -0.85 15.82
CA THR A 345 5.40 0.32 15.10
C THR A 345 4.28 -0.03 14.12
N LEU A 346 3.96 -1.31 13.96
CA LEU A 346 3.00 -1.79 12.98
C LEU A 346 1.56 -1.54 13.42
N TRP A 347 0.97 -0.44 12.94
CA TRP A 347 -0.43 -0.06 13.22
C TRP A 347 -1.43 -1.21 13.02
N LYS A 348 -1.33 -1.95 11.91
CA LYS A 348 -2.25 -3.03 11.56
C LYS A 348 -2.31 -4.11 12.65
N ALA A 349 -1.19 -4.40 13.31
CA ALA A 349 -1.13 -5.41 14.36
C ALA A 349 -1.96 -5.00 15.58
N TYR A 350 -1.79 -3.77 16.08
CA TYR A 350 -2.61 -3.26 17.18
C TYR A 350 -4.09 -3.13 16.79
N TYR A 351 -4.38 -2.63 15.59
CA TYR A 351 -5.75 -2.45 15.10
C TYR A 351 -6.50 -3.78 14.98
N ASN A 352 -5.88 -4.81 14.39
CA ASN A 352 -6.50 -6.13 14.24
C ASN A 352 -6.61 -6.86 15.58
N TYR A 353 -5.61 -6.73 16.46
CA TYR A 353 -5.70 -7.25 17.83
C TYR A 353 -6.88 -6.60 18.56
N ALA A 354 -7.00 -5.28 18.55
CA ALA A 354 -8.10 -4.57 19.22
C ALA A 354 -9.47 -5.09 18.77
N ARG A 355 -9.65 -5.34 17.48
CA ARG A 355 -10.86 -5.94 16.91
C ARG A 355 -11.08 -7.37 17.40
N ALA A 356 -10.06 -8.23 17.37
CA ALA A 356 -10.17 -9.60 17.88
C ALA A 356 -10.53 -9.62 19.38
N SER A 357 -9.90 -8.77 20.19
CA SER A 357 -10.23 -8.61 21.62
C SER A 357 -11.66 -8.13 21.84
N TYR A 358 -12.15 -7.19 21.03
CA TYR A 358 -13.55 -6.75 21.08
C TYR A 358 -14.52 -7.91 20.82
N HIS A 359 -14.27 -8.73 19.79
CA HIS A 359 -15.10 -9.89 19.49
C HIS A 359 -15.03 -10.99 20.56
N GLN A 360 -13.92 -11.09 21.30
CA GLN A 360 -13.81 -11.96 22.48
C GLN A 360 -14.47 -11.38 23.75
N GLY A 361 -15.05 -10.19 23.68
CA GLY A 361 -15.66 -9.51 24.83
C GLY A 361 -14.64 -8.85 25.78
N GLN A 362 -13.36 -8.77 25.41
CA GLN A 362 -12.30 -8.15 26.20
C GLN A 362 -12.25 -6.64 25.97
N MET A 363 -13.26 -5.92 26.47
CA MET A 363 -13.49 -4.51 26.17
C MET A 363 -12.35 -3.59 26.61
N GLU A 364 -11.83 -3.79 27.83
CA GLU A 364 -10.70 -3.01 28.36
C GLU A 364 -9.45 -3.19 27.50
N ARG A 365 -9.18 -4.43 27.08
CA ARG A 365 -8.05 -4.74 26.23
C ARG A 365 -8.20 -4.13 24.83
N ALA A 366 -9.40 -4.17 24.28
CA ALA A 366 -9.69 -3.61 22.97
C ALA A 366 -9.42 -2.09 22.93
N VAL A 367 -9.89 -1.33 23.93
CA VAL A 367 -9.66 0.13 23.95
C VAL A 367 -8.19 0.49 24.15
N GLU A 368 -7.45 -0.24 24.99
CA GLU A 368 -6.00 -0.06 25.13
C GLU A 368 -5.29 -0.23 23.78
N LEU A 369 -5.63 -1.29 23.04
CA LEU A 369 -5.01 -1.60 21.75
C LEU A 369 -5.40 -0.61 20.66
N PHE A 370 -6.65 -0.15 20.62
CA PHE A 370 -7.06 0.91 19.70
C PHE A 370 -6.33 2.23 19.99
N GLU A 371 -6.16 2.62 21.25
CA GLU A 371 -5.36 3.80 21.59
C GLU A 371 -3.89 3.62 21.20
N LYS A 372 -3.32 2.41 21.36
CA LYS A 372 -1.98 2.12 20.87
C LYS A 372 -1.88 2.22 19.35
N ALA A 373 -2.85 1.67 18.61
CA ALA A 373 -2.95 1.85 17.16
C ALA A 373 -2.96 3.35 16.78
N ALA A 374 -3.83 4.14 17.41
CA ALA A 374 -3.92 5.58 17.19
C ALA A 374 -2.63 6.34 17.56
N SER A 375 -1.82 5.82 18.49
CA SER A 375 -0.53 6.42 18.88
C SER A 375 0.59 6.12 17.88
N VAL A 376 0.64 4.91 17.32
CA VAL A 376 1.65 4.52 16.31
C VAL A 376 1.34 5.11 14.94
N ASN A 377 0.06 5.38 14.66
CA ASN A 377 -0.37 6.10 13.47
C ASN A 377 -1.25 7.31 13.84
N PRO A 378 -0.65 8.50 14.09
CA PRO A 378 -1.40 9.71 14.45
C PRO A 378 -2.42 10.19 13.40
N GLY A 379 -2.29 9.73 12.14
CA GLY A 379 -3.25 10.03 11.08
C GLY A 379 -4.46 9.09 11.04
N ASP A 380 -4.44 7.99 11.81
CA ASP A 380 -5.57 7.08 11.88
C ASP A 380 -6.69 7.67 12.73
N TYR A 381 -7.85 7.85 12.11
CA TYR A 381 -9.08 8.27 12.77
C TYR A 381 -9.90 7.07 13.28
N GLN A 382 -9.73 5.89 12.66
CA GLN A 382 -10.64 4.75 12.86
C GLN A 382 -10.50 4.17 14.26
N SER A 383 -9.26 3.99 14.75
CA SER A 383 -9.05 3.35 16.04
C SER A 383 -9.75 4.09 17.19
N LEU A 384 -9.66 5.42 17.21
CA LEU A 384 -10.33 6.22 18.25
C LEU A 384 -11.85 6.20 18.11
N LEU A 385 -12.37 6.27 16.88
CA LEU A 385 -13.81 6.18 16.63
C LEU A 385 -14.40 4.80 16.93
N LEU A 386 -13.60 3.73 16.85
CA LEU A 386 -13.98 2.38 17.26
C LEU A 386 -13.83 2.16 18.78
N ALA A 387 -12.88 2.84 19.44
CA ALA A 387 -12.75 2.81 20.90
C ALA A 387 -13.89 3.55 21.61
N ALA A 388 -14.35 4.68 21.05
CA ALA A 388 -15.40 5.51 21.62
C ALA A 388 -16.68 4.73 22.06
N PRO A 389 -17.35 3.96 21.18
CA PRO A 389 -18.55 3.20 21.59
C PRO A 389 -18.26 2.15 22.67
N ILE A 390 -17.03 1.63 22.75
CA ILE A 390 -16.62 0.66 23.78
C ILE A 390 -16.53 1.35 25.15
N TYR A 391 -15.86 2.50 25.25
CA TYR A 391 -15.81 3.28 26.50
C TYR A 391 -17.21 3.67 26.99
N LYS A 392 -18.09 4.07 26.05
CA LYS A 392 -19.48 4.38 26.37
C LYS A 392 -20.22 3.18 26.95
N ARG A 393 -20.01 1.97 26.39
CA ARG A 393 -20.60 0.72 26.91
C ARG A 393 -20.03 0.32 28.27
N MET A 394 -18.76 0.62 28.53
CA MET A 394 -18.12 0.43 29.84
C MET A 394 -18.57 1.46 30.89
N GLY A 395 -19.28 2.53 30.49
CA GLY A 395 -19.71 3.61 31.37
C GLY A 395 -18.62 4.64 31.70
N ASP A 396 -17.50 4.62 30.97
CA ASP A 396 -16.43 5.61 31.10
C ASP A 396 -16.70 6.80 30.18
N GLU A 397 -17.54 7.72 30.65
CA GLU A 397 -17.97 8.89 29.88
C GLU A 397 -16.80 9.86 29.61
N GLU A 398 -15.84 9.99 30.54
CA GLU A 398 -14.69 10.87 30.37
C GLU A 398 -13.77 10.37 29.25
N ALA A 399 -13.46 9.06 29.26
CA ALA A 399 -12.67 8.46 28.20
C ALA A 399 -13.42 8.51 26.85
N PHE A 400 -14.73 8.19 26.85
CA PHE A 400 -15.58 8.32 25.67
C PHE A 400 -15.50 9.72 25.05
N GLU A 401 -15.76 10.78 25.83
CA GLU A 401 -15.75 12.15 25.31
C GLU A 401 -14.40 12.52 24.72
N LYS A 402 -13.32 12.16 25.41
CA LYS A 402 -11.95 12.43 24.96
C LYS A 402 -11.65 11.76 23.63
N VAL A 403 -11.83 10.43 23.52
CA VAL A 403 -11.46 9.70 22.31
C VAL A 403 -12.41 9.98 21.15
N ALA A 404 -13.70 10.22 21.42
CA ALA A 404 -14.67 10.60 20.39
C ALA A 404 -14.33 11.96 19.78
N ARG A 405 -14.02 12.98 20.60
CA ARG A 405 -13.62 14.30 20.10
C ARG A 405 -12.33 14.23 19.28
N GLU A 406 -11.32 13.53 19.79
CA GLU A 406 -10.06 13.36 19.06
C GLU A 406 -10.26 12.58 17.76
N GLY A 407 -11.03 11.50 17.78
CA GLY A 407 -11.38 10.72 16.59
C GLY A 407 -12.11 11.53 15.53
N VAL A 408 -13.06 12.37 15.93
CA VAL A 408 -13.77 13.30 15.02
C VAL A 408 -12.81 14.32 14.41
N ILE A 409 -11.92 14.93 15.20
CA ILE A 409 -10.91 15.87 14.68
C ILE A 409 -9.99 15.21 13.65
N ARG A 410 -9.54 13.98 13.93
CA ARG A 410 -8.72 13.22 12.97
C ARG A 410 -9.52 12.86 11.71
N ALA A 411 -10.79 12.49 11.86
CA ALA A 411 -11.68 12.22 10.73
C ALA A 411 -11.92 13.50 9.89
N GLU A 412 -12.10 14.67 10.50
CA GLU A 412 -12.20 15.95 9.79
C GLU A 412 -10.94 16.27 9.01
N SER A 413 -9.77 16.11 9.65
CA SER A 413 -8.48 16.29 8.97
C SER A 413 -8.32 15.31 7.82
N TYR A 414 -8.77 14.06 7.97
CA TYR A 414 -8.73 13.05 6.92
C TYR A 414 -9.71 13.42 5.78
N LEU A 415 -10.94 13.80 6.09
CA LEU A 415 -11.99 14.17 5.12
C LEU A 415 -11.68 15.45 4.34
N ALA A 416 -10.86 16.36 4.89
CA ALA A 416 -10.35 17.50 4.14
C ALA A 416 -9.57 17.07 2.87
N ASP A 417 -8.96 15.89 2.94
CA ASP A 417 -8.27 15.25 1.82
C ASP A 417 -9.20 14.22 1.11
N TYR A 418 -9.96 13.39 1.84
CA TYR A 418 -10.91 12.41 1.27
C TYR A 418 -12.38 12.83 1.46
N PRO A 419 -12.88 13.82 0.71
CA PRO A 419 -14.27 14.23 0.86
C PRO A 419 -15.27 13.14 0.48
N ASP A 420 -14.82 12.06 -0.18
CA ASP A 420 -15.63 10.92 -0.63
C ASP A 420 -15.38 9.65 0.22
N ASN A 421 -14.74 9.75 1.40
CA ASN A 421 -14.59 8.59 2.28
C ASN A 421 -15.83 8.42 3.17
N HIS A 422 -16.75 7.55 2.74
CA HIS A 422 -17.98 7.27 3.50
C HIS A 422 -17.72 6.71 4.91
N ARG A 423 -16.61 5.98 5.11
CA ARG A 423 -16.26 5.35 6.39
C ARG A 423 -15.95 6.36 7.49
N ALA A 424 -15.18 7.39 7.15
CA ALA A 424 -14.90 8.51 8.05
C ALA A 424 -16.19 9.24 8.43
N TYR A 425 -17.10 9.47 7.47
CA TYR A 425 -18.39 10.09 7.76
C TYR A 425 -19.27 9.24 8.68
N TYR A 426 -19.46 7.94 8.40
CA TYR A 426 -20.39 7.14 9.21
C TYR A 426 -19.84 6.88 10.62
N LEU A 427 -18.55 6.57 10.77
CA LEU A 427 -17.93 6.38 12.09
C LEU A 427 -17.98 7.69 12.89
N GLY A 428 -17.69 8.82 12.24
CA GLY A 428 -17.74 10.13 12.86
C GLY A 428 -19.16 10.56 13.24
N ALA A 429 -20.16 10.25 12.41
CA ALA A 429 -21.57 10.50 12.72
C ALA A 429 -21.98 9.79 14.03
N GLY A 430 -21.59 8.53 14.21
CA GLY A 430 -21.84 7.80 15.45
C GLY A 430 -21.20 8.46 16.68
N ALA A 431 -19.95 8.90 16.57
CA ALA A 431 -19.25 9.62 17.64
C ALA A 431 -19.89 10.99 17.95
N LEU A 432 -20.23 11.77 16.92
CA LEU A 432 -20.91 13.06 17.04
C LEU A 432 -22.27 12.93 17.72
N LEU A 433 -23.05 11.91 17.36
CA LEU A 433 -24.32 11.61 18.02
C LEU A 433 -24.10 11.30 19.51
N GLY A 434 -23.07 10.50 19.82
CA GLY A 434 -22.70 10.18 21.19
C GLY A 434 -22.28 11.40 22.01
N LEU A 435 -21.62 12.39 21.39
CA LEU A 435 -21.21 13.68 21.97
C LEU A 435 -22.36 14.69 22.11
N GLY A 436 -23.56 14.35 21.65
CA GLY A 436 -24.73 15.25 21.65
C GLY A 436 -24.73 16.28 20.52
N GLU A 437 -23.81 16.20 19.56
CA GLU A 437 -23.69 17.12 18.42
C GLU A 437 -24.60 16.68 17.27
N ARG A 438 -25.91 16.60 17.54
CA ARG A 438 -26.91 15.97 16.66
C ARG A 438 -26.91 16.53 15.24
N ASP A 439 -26.88 17.85 15.07
CA ASP A 439 -26.94 18.47 13.73
C ASP A 439 -25.77 18.03 12.84
N ARG A 440 -24.54 18.05 13.40
CA ARG A 440 -23.33 17.57 12.69
C ARG A 440 -23.40 16.07 12.42
N ALA A 441 -23.90 15.29 13.39
CA ALA A 441 -24.05 13.85 13.25
C ALA A 441 -24.95 13.49 12.06
N PHE A 442 -26.07 14.19 11.89
CA PHE A 442 -27.00 14.00 10.78
C PHE A 442 -26.40 14.46 9.44
N GLU A 443 -25.70 15.60 9.41
CA GLU A 443 -24.99 16.03 8.19
C GLU A 443 -24.01 14.94 7.73
N TRP A 444 -23.22 14.37 8.65
CA TRP A 444 -22.25 13.33 8.32
C TRP A 444 -22.91 12.02 7.89
N ALA A 445 -24.00 11.62 8.55
CA ALA A 445 -24.76 10.44 8.14
C ALA A 445 -25.34 10.60 6.71
N GLU A 446 -25.89 11.77 6.39
CA GLU A 446 -26.40 12.07 5.04
C GLU A 446 -25.27 12.08 4.00
N ARG A 447 -24.09 12.62 4.34
CA ARG A 447 -22.90 12.56 3.46
C ARG A 447 -22.44 11.13 3.20
N ALA A 448 -22.39 10.29 4.24
CA ALA A 448 -22.00 8.89 4.10
C ALA A 448 -22.92 8.15 3.12
N LEU A 449 -24.24 8.34 3.25
CA LEU A 449 -25.25 7.78 2.35
C LEU A 449 -25.16 8.35 0.93
N ALA A 450 -24.81 9.62 0.77
CA ALA A 450 -24.74 10.26 -0.55
C ALA A 450 -23.56 9.77 -1.41
N ILE A 451 -22.46 9.31 -0.79
CA ILE A 451 -21.24 8.87 -1.49
C ILE A 451 -21.46 7.55 -2.22
N ASP A 452 -21.99 6.54 -1.52
CA ASP A 452 -22.43 5.29 -2.14
C ASP A 452 -23.77 4.87 -1.52
N PRO A 453 -24.89 5.36 -2.08
CA PRO A 453 -26.21 5.05 -1.57
C PRO A 453 -26.60 3.58 -1.71
N SER A 454 -25.82 2.80 -2.48
CA SER A 454 -26.10 1.40 -2.81
C SER A 454 -25.32 0.39 -1.98
N ASP A 455 -24.29 0.84 -1.27
CA ASP A 455 -23.44 -0.02 -0.45
C ASP A 455 -24.25 -0.62 0.73
N PRO A 456 -24.39 -1.96 0.79
CA PRO A 456 -25.14 -2.62 1.84
C PRO A 456 -24.59 -2.39 3.25
N SER A 457 -23.27 -2.31 3.39
CA SER A 457 -22.57 -2.09 4.65
C SER A 457 -22.81 -0.67 5.15
N ILE A 458 -22.79 0.34 4.27
CA ILE A 458 -23.12 1.72 4.63
C ILE A 458 -24.57 1.80 5.10
N ARG A 459 -25.50 1.21 4.34
CA ARG A 459 -26.93 1.19 4.69
C ARG A 459 -27.19 0.57 6.06
N TYR A 460 -26.55 -0.58 6.34
CA TYR A 460 -26.65 -1.21 7.65
C TYR A 460 -26.18 -0.29 8.79
N ASN A 461 -24.97 0.29 8.66
CA ASN A 461 -24.41 1.19 9.66
C ASN A 461 -25.25 2.46 9.85
N MET A 462 -25.86 2.97 8.78
CA MET A 462 -26.76 4.12 8.84
C MET A 462 -28.12 3.78 9.45
N GLY A 463 -28.62 2.56 9.24
CA GLY A 463 -29.75 2.01 9.98
C GLY A 463 -29.51 2.00 11.49
N CYS A 464 -28.35 1.48 11.90
CA CYS A 464 -27.91 1.48 13.31
C CYS A 464 -27.78 2.90 13.88
N PHE A 465 -27.22 3.83 13.10
CA PHE A 465 -27.15 5.24 13.48
C PHE A 465 -28.54 5.86 13.71
N TYR A 466 -29.47 5.70 12.76
CA TYR A 466 -30.81 6.28 12.87
C TYR A 466 -31.64 5.63 13.97
N ALA A 467 -31.47 4.33 14.23
CA ALA A 467 -32.06 3.65 15.38
C ALA A 467 -31.62 4.30 16.70
N LYS A 468 -30.31 4.49 16.89
CA LYS A 468 -29.75 5.19 18.06
C LYS A 468 -30.15 6.67 18.14
N ALA A 469 -30.38 7.31 16.99
CA ALA A 469 -30.83 8.69 16.94
C ALA A 469 -32.33 8.85 17.24
N GLY A 470 -33.11 7.75 17.30
CA GLY A 470 -34.56 7.75 17.47
C GLY A 470 -35.35 8.05 16.18
N GLU A 471 -34.71 7.95 15.02
CA GLU A 471 -35.32 8.18 13.70
C GLU A 471 -35.76 6.84 13.09
N ASN A 472 -36.73 6.20 13.72
CA ASN A 472 -37.12 4.82 13.39
C ASN A 472 -37.49 4.64 11.91
N ASP A 473 -38.15 5.62 11.29
CA ASP A 473 -38.54 5.54 9.87
C ASP A 473 -37.32 5.48 8.95
N LYS A 474 -36.33 6.37 9.15
CA LYS A 474 -35.07 6.36 8.41
C LYS A 474 -34.24 5.11 8.72
N ALA A 475 -34.30 4.61 9.95
CA ALA A 475 -33.62 3.39 10.35
C ALA A 475 -34.12 2.19 9.53
N PHE A 476 -35.44 1.98 9.46
CA PHE A 476 -36.02 0.89 8.68
C PHE A 476 -35.84 1.05 7.17
N GLU A 477 -35.85 2.27 6.65
CA GLU A 477 -35.52 2.54 5.24
C GLU A 477 -34.11 2.06 4.90
N CYS A 478 -33.12 2.43 5.72
CA CYS A 478 -31.73 2.01 5.50
C CYS A 478 -31.56 0.49 5.71
N LEU A 479 -32.17 -0.09 6.74
CA LEU A 479 -32.04 -1.52 7.03
C LEU A 479 -32.69 -2.41 5.98
N HIS A 480 -33.80 -1.99 5.37
CA HIS A 480 -34.49 -2.79 4.34
C HIS A 480 -33.58 -3.06 3.12
N ASP A 481 -32.81 -2.07 2.73
CA ASP A 481 -31.92 -2.13 1.56
C ASP A 481 -30.49 -2.60 1.93
N SER A 482 -30.27 -3.02 3.18
CA SER A 482 -29.01 -3.59 3.63
C SER A 482 -28.98 -5.11 3.41
N ILE A 483 -27.81 -5.63 3.07
CA ILE A 483 -27.54 -7.07 3.03
C ILE A 483 -26.81 -7.36 4.33
N THR A 484 -27.44 -8.15 5.19
CA THR A 484 -26.83 -8.66 6.40
C THR A 484 -27.57 -9.92 6.85
N SER A 485 -26.90 -10.77 7.62
CA SER A 485 -27.53 -11.98 8.13
C SER A 485 -28.56 -11.66 9.21
N ARG A 486 -29.65 -12.43 9.25
CA ARG A 486 -30.65 -12.35 10.33
C ARG A 486 -30.00 -12.45 11.71
N SER A 487 -29.09 -13.42 11.88
CA SER A 487 -28.40 -13.65 13.15
C SER A 487 -27.62 -12.42 13.61
N TRP A 488 -27.07 -11.65 12.67
CA TRP A 488 -26.39 -10.40 12.99
C TRP A 488 -27.37 -9.32 13.49
N ILE A 489 -28.45 -9.05 12.75
CA ILE A 489 -29.48 -8.05 13.16
C ILE A 489 -30.06 -8.39 14.53
N GLU A 490 -30.34 -9.67 14.78
CA GLU A 490 -30.92 -10.13 16.05
C GLU A 490 -30.00 -9.86 17.24
N ASN A 491 -28.68 -9.79 17.06
CA ASN A 491 -27.72 -9.66 18.17
C ASN A 491 -27.04 -8.29 18.26
N ASP A 492 -27.31 -7.37 17.33
CA ASP A 492 -26.71 -6.04 17.38
C ASP A 492 -27.42 -5.14 18.43
N PRO A 493 -26.72 -4.69 19.49
CA PRO A 493 -27.28 -3.80 20.50
C PRO A 493 -27.58 -2.39 19.98
N ASP A 494 -26.98 -1.95 18.86
CA ASP A 494 -27.30 -0.65 18.27
C ASP A 494 -28.76 -0.58 17.78
N LEU A 495 -29.40 -1.74 17.57
CA LEU A 495 -30.78 -1.86 17.14
C LEU A 495 -31.77 -2.05 18.30
N ASP A 496 -31.30 -2.14 19.55
CA ASP A 496 -32.15 -2.21 20.75
C ASP A 496 -33.28 -1.17 20.77
N PRO A 497 -33.05 0.11 20.38
CA PRO A 497 -34.11 1.13 20.38
C PRO A 497 -35.31 0.83 19.48
N ILE A 498 -35.16 -0.04 18.47
CA ILE A 498 -36.21 -0.33 17.47
C ILE A 498 -36.75 -1.77 17.55
N ARG A 499 -36.25 -2.61 18.46
CA ARG A 499 -36.64 -4.04 18.58
C ARG A 499 -38.13 -4.27 18.81
N GLU A 500 -38.77 -3.38 19.57
CA GLU A 500 -40.19 -3.47 19.90
C GLU A 500 -41.11 -2.92 18.78
N ASP A 501 -40.56 -2.31 17.73
CA ASP A 501 -41.33 -1.85 16.58
C ASP A 501 -41.79 -3.06 15.74
N PRO A 502 -43.08 -3.21 15.39
CA PRO A 502 -43.56 -4.33 14.58
C PRO A 502 -42.89 -4.46 13.20
N ARG A 503 -42.24 -3.41 12.69
CA ARG A 503 -41.41 -3.48 11.47
C ARG A 503 -40.14 -4.29 11.68
N PHE A 504 -39.61 -4.37 12.90
CA PHE A 504 -38.41 -5.15 13.20
C PHE A 504 -38.63 -6.63 12.95
N GLN A 505 -39.73 -7.20 13.43
CA GLN A 505 -40.07 -8.59 13.14
C GLN A 505 -40.24 -8.82 11.63
N ARG A 506 -40.89 -7.89 10.91
CA ARG A 506 -41.05 -7.99 9.44
C ARG A 506 -39.71 -7.93 8.70
N LEU A 507 -38.75 -7.13 9.19
CA LEU A 507 -37.39 -7.10 8.66
C LEU A 507 -36.72 -8.47 8.85
N LEU A 508 -36.78 -9.06 10.05
CA LEU A 508 -36.21 -10.38 10.32
C LEU A 508 -36.83 -11.48 9.46
N ASP A 509 -38.16 -11.45 9.29
CA ASP A 509 -38.89 -12.40 8.46
C ASP A 509 -38.54 -12.27 6.96
N SER A 510 -38.05 -11.10 6.52
CA SER A 510 -37.60 -10.88 5.13
C SER A 510 -36.19 -11.39 4.85
N LEU A 511 -35.45 -11.79 5.89
CA LEU A 511 -34.09 -12.32 5.82
C LEU A 511 -34.03 -13.85 5.96
N GLU A 512 -35.20 -14.52 6.06
CA GLU A 512 -35.37 -15.98 5.89
C GLU A 512 -35.47 -16.37 4.41
#